data_AF-A0A2H6NJA4-F1
#
_entry.id   AF-A0A2H6NJA4-F1
#
_cell.length_a   1.000
_cell.length_b   1.000
_cell.length_c   1.000
_cell.angle_alpha   90.00
_cell.angle_beta   90.00
_cell.angle_gamma   90.00
#
_symmetry.space_group_name_H-M   'P 1'
#
loop_
_entity.id
_entity.type
_entity.pdbx_description
1 polymer ?
#
loop_
_entity_poly.entity_id
_entity_poly.type
_entity_poly.pdbx_seq_one_letter_code
_entity_poly.pdbx_strand_id
1 'polypeptide(L)'
;SALSWSIRAKDAAFATLISDRFLREYCERGTFSDLDLIDNLGPSILLSDRLTFLGKYREFHRKYGEKKFFAAAKLLLMLMTARIAPCSFWMTLLTDALPLLEHKEVIFSADQTYELMKCLEDVMAAEPKKEKLQDDDAEIMKVEMLRLALARNLARAIIKEGTLDES
;
A
#
# COMPACT_ATOMS: atom_id res chain seq x y z
N SER A 1 15.11 -23.30 3.15
CA SER A 1 14.80 -22.83 4.53
C SER A 1 13.39 -23.28 4.94
N ALA A 2 12.97 -23.08 6.19
CA ALA A 2 11.65 -23.52 6.69
C ALA A 2 10.46 -23.05 5.81
N LEU A 3 10.56 -21.86 5.20
CA LEU A 3 9.60 -21.39 4.19
C LEU A 3 9.47 -22.32 2.98
N SER A 4 10.60 -22.82 2.46
CA SER A 4 10.63 -23.72 1.30
C SER A 4 9.94 -25.05 1.60
N TRP A 5 9.93 -25.49 2.87
CA TRP A 5 9.22 -26.69 3.31
C TRP A 5 7.72 -26.47 3.47
N SER A 6 7.28 -25.33 3.99
CA SER A 6 5.84 -25.05 4.15
C SER A 6 5.15 -24.70 2.85
N ILE A 7 5.86 -24.05 1.92
CA ILE A 7 5.45 -23.90 0.52
C ILE A 7 5.25 -25.29 -0.12
N ARG A 8 6.13 -26.24 0.18
CA ARG A 8 6.04 -27.63 -0.30
C ARG A 8 4.93 -28.43 0.39
N ALA A 9 4.57 -28.06 1.62
CA ALA A 9 3.49 -28.66 2.41
C ALA A 9 2.09 -28.05 2.14
N LYS A 10 1.98 -26.97 1.34
CA LYS A 10 0.73 -26.25 1.05
C LYS A 10 -0.03 -25.75 2.29
N ASP A 11 0.70 -25.39 3.35
CA ASP A 11 0.09 -24.91 4.59
C ASP A 11 -0.25 -23.41 4.52
N ALA A 12 -1.53 -23.11 4.30
CA ALA A 12 -2.06 -21.75 4.23
C ALA A 12 -1.95 -20.98 5.56
N ALA A 13 -2.02 -21.68 6.71
CA ALA A 13 -1.90 -21.05 8.03
C ALA A 13 -0.46 -20.60 8.27
N PHE A 14 0.52 -21.46 7.94
CA PHE A 14 1.92 -21.09 7.99
C PHE A 14 2.27 -19.97 7.00
N ALA A 15 1.73 -20.02 5.77
CA ALA A 15 1.91 -18.96 4.77
C ALA A 15 1.44 -17.59 5.30
N THR A 16 0.29 -17.57 5.99
CA THR A 16 -0.25 -16.37 6.62
C THR A 16 0.64 -15.88 7.76
N LEU A 17 1.08 -16.77 8.66
CA LEU A 17 1.94 -16.43 9.79
C LEU A 17 3.26 -15.77 9.35
N ILE A 18 3.91 -16.34 8.34
CA ILE A 18 5.13 -15.79 7.77
C ILE A 18 4.89 -14.44 7.11
N SER A 19 3.79 -14.31 6.37
CA SER A 19 3.45 -13.06 5.71
C SER A 19 3.21 -11.94 6.72
N ASP A 20 2.49 -12.23 7.81
CA ASP A 20 2.25 -11.28 8.89
C ASP A 20 3.54 -10.81 9.56
N ARG A 21 4.52 -11.71 9.69
CA ARG A 21 5.83 -11.35 10.20
C ARG A 21 6.53 -10.34 9.28
N PHE A 22 6.57 -10.59 7.97
CA PHE A 22 7.20 -9.67 7.02
C PHE A 22 6.51 -8.31 6.98
N LEU A 23 5.18 -8.28 7.02
CA LEU A 23 4.43 -7.03 7.03
C LEU A 23 4.66 -6.24 8.32
N ARG A 24 4.71 -6.91 9.48
CA ARG A 24 5.04 -6.25 10.75
C ARG A 24 6.45 -5.66 10.73
N GLU A 25 7.44 -6.44 10.26
CA GLU A 25 8.81 -5.94 10.12
C GLU A 25 8.88 -4.72 9.19
N TYR A 26 8.10 -4.71 8.10
CA TYR A 26 7.99 -3.56 7.21
C TYR A 26 7.37 -2.34 7.91
N CYS A 27 6.27 -2.49 8.65
CA CYS A 27 5.67 -1.39 9.41
C CYS A 27 6.66 -0.74 10.39
N GLU A 28 7.52 -1.55 11.02
CA GLU A 28 8.50 -1.09 12.01
C GLU A 28 9.73 -0.42 11.38
N ARG A 29 10.16 -0.89 10.21
CA ARG A 29 11.47 -0.54 9.62
C ARG A 29 11.40 0.23 8.30
N GLY A 30 10.25 0.23 7.64
CA GLY A 30 10.05 0.77 6.29
C GLY A 30 10.76 0.00 5.17
N THR A 31 11.29 -1.19 5.45
CA THR A 31 12.01 -2.03 4.49
C THR A 31 11.79 -3.52 4.78
N PHE A 32 11.87 -4.36 3.76
CA PHE A 32 11.86 -5.82 3.93
C PHE A 32 13.26 -6.36 4.22
N SER A 33 13.33 -7.31 5.15
CA SER A 33 14.56 -7.95 5.61
C SER A 33 15.13 -8.97 4.62
N ASP A 34 14.28 -9.73 3.92
CA ASP A 34 14.69 -10.82 3.01
C ASP A 34 13.92 -10.74 1.68
N LEU A 35 14.37 -9.84 0.81
CA LEU A 35 13.75 -9.57 -0.49
C LEU A 35 13.81 -10.78 -1.44
N ASP A 36 14.92 -11.53 -1.41
CA ASP A 36 15.14 -12.69 -2.26
C ASP A 36 14.12 -13.79 -1.95
N LEU A 37 13.81 -14.00 -0.67
CA LEU A 37 12.80 -14.98 -0.28
C LEU A 37 11.41 -14.63 -0.80
N ILE A 38 11.02 -13.34 -0.73
CA ILE A 38 9.72 -12.87 -1.22
C ILE A 38 9.67 -12.94 -2.76
N ASP A 39 10.77 -12.60 -3.43
CA ASP A 39 10.88 -12.61 -4.89
C ASP A 39 10.81 -14.04 -5.47
N ASN A 40 11.22 -15.05 -4.69
CA ASN A 40 11.22 -16.46 -5.08
C ASN A 40 9.97 -17.26 -4.63
N LEU A 41 8.89 -16.59 -4.20
CA LEU A 41 7.65 -17.27 -3.78
C LEU A 41 6.94 -17.99 -4.93
N GLY A 42 7.13 -17.57 -6.18
CA GLY A 42 6.58 -18.25 -7.35
C GLY A 42 5.07 -18.50 -7.28
N PRO A 43 4.56 -19.66 -7.75
CA PRO A 43 3.13 -20.02 -7.71
C PRO A 43 2.53 -20.09 -6.30
N SER A 44 3.38 -20.20 -5.27
CA SER A 44 2.96 -20.37 -3.88
C SER A 44 2.34 -19.12 -3.28
N ILE A 45 2.44 -17.97 -3.97
CA ILE A 45 1.78 -16.73 -3.61
C ILE A 45 0.27 -16.90 -3.42
N LEU A 46 -0.38 -17.80 -4.17
CA LEU A 46 -1.82 -18.06 -4.15
C LEU A 46 -2.27 -18.98 -2.99
N LEU A 47 -1.38 -19.35 -2.07
CA LEU A 47 -1.72 -20.21 -0.93
C LEU A 47 -2.57 -19.48 0.13
N SER A 48 -2.45 -18.16 0.25
CA SER A 48 -3.32 -17.34 1.10
C SER A 48 -3.42 -15.91 0.60
N ASP A 49 -4.50 -15.21 0.94
CA ASP A 49 -4.69 -13.80 0.58
C ASP A 49 -3.58 -12.92 1.16
N ARG A 50 -3.10 -13.25 2.37
CA ARG A 50 -2.02 -12.51 3.03
C ARG A 50 -0.69 -12.65 2.30
N LEU A 51 -0.37 -13.87 1.83
CA LEU A 51 0.82 -14.11 1.03
C LEU A 51 0.69 -13.50 -0.36
N THR A 52 -0.52 -13.52 -0.93
CA THR A 52 -0.85 -12.83 -2.18
C THR A 52 -0.60 -11.34 -2.07
N PHE A 53 -1.12 -10.73 -1.02
CA PHE A 53 -0.89 -9.33 -0.71
C PHE A 53 0.60 -9.02 -0.57
N LEU A 54 1.35 -9.79 0.23
CA LEU A 54 2.79 -9.59 0.43
C LEU A 54 3.56 -9.58 -0.89
N GLY A 55 3.35 -10.60 -1.74
CA GLY A 55 4.07 -10.69 -3.00
C GLY A 55 3.67 -9.60 -4.00
N LYS A 56 2.40 -9.19 -4.03
CA LYS A 56 1.92 -8.07 -4.86
C LYS A 56 2.46 -6.73 -4.37
N TYR A 57 2.53 -6.53 -3.07
CA TYR A 57 3.08 -5.32 -2.48
C TYR A 57 4.60 -5.23 -2.67
N ARG A 58 5.32 -6.37 -2.64
CA ARG A 58 6.71 -6.44 -3.09
C ARG A 58 6.88 -6.09 -4.58
N GLU A 59 5.97 -6.59 -5.43
CA GLU A 59 5.94 -6.24 -6.86
C GLU A 59 5.74 -4.72 -7.06
N PHE A 60 4.92 -4.06 -6.23
CA PHE A 60 4.78 -2.60 -6.22
C PHE A 60 6.13 -1.90 -6.00
N HIS A 61 6.87 -2.26 -4.96
CA HIS A 61 8.20 -1.65 -4.70
C HIS A 61 9.19 -1.90 -5.84
N ARG A 62 9.14 -3.08 -6.46
CA ARG A 62 9.98 -3.38 -7.63
C ARG A 62 9.65 -2.45 -8.79
N LYS A 63 8.37 -2.28 -9.13
CA LYS A 63 7.93 -1.35 -10.19
C LYS A 63 8.31 0.09 -9.86
N TYR A 64 8.18 0.50 -8.59
CA TYR A 64 8.60 1.83 -8.14
C TYR A 64 10.11 2.04 -8.33
N GLY A 65 10.94 1.08 -7.92
CA GLY A 65 12.40 1.14 -8.11
C GLY A 65 12.82 1.15 -9.58
N GLU A 66 12.06 0.48 -10.44
CA GLU A 66 12.22 0.52 -11.92
C GLU A 66 11.69 1.82 -12.55
N LYS A 67 11.23 2.80 -11.75
CA LYS A 67 10.61 4.06 -12.18
C LYS A 67 9.34 3.88 -13.03
N LYS A 68 8.69 2.72 -12.93
CA LYS A 68 7.39 2.43 -13.58
C LYS A 68 6.25 2.95 -12.71
N PHE A 69 6.22 4.27 -12.48
CA PHE A 69 5.35 4.91 -11.48
C PHE A 69 3.86 4.67 -11.72
N PHE A 70 3.36 4.80 -12.95
CA PHE A 70 1.96 4.51 -13.26
C PHE A 70 1.57 3.04 -12.96
N ALA A 71 2.46 2.10 -13.28
CA ALA A 71 2.22 0.69 -13.02
C ALA A 71 2.29 0.36 -11.52
N ALA A 72 3.19 1.03 -10.78
CA ALA A 72 3.27 0.94 -9.33
C ALA A 72 1.99 1.51 -8.68
N ALA A 73 1.58 2.70 -9.06
CA ALA A 73 0.37 3.37 -8.58
C ALA A 73 -0.89 2.52 -8.79
N LYS A 74 -1.07 1.97 -10.00
CA LYS A 74 -2.18 1.07 -10.31
C LYS A 74 -2.21 -0.16 -9.41
N LEU A 75 -1.03 -0.76 -9.15
CA LEU A 75 -0.91 -1.93 -8.29
C LEU A 75 -1.20 -1.58 -6.82
N LEU A 76 -0.69 -0.44 -6.34
CA LEU A 76 -0.94 0.04 -4.98
C LEU A 76 -2.43 0.30 -4.73
N LEU A 77 -3.10 0.99 -5.67
CA LEU A 77 -4.53 1.25 -5.59
C LEU A 77 -5.34 -0.04 -5.59
N MET A 78 -4.98 -1.01 -6.43
CA MET A 78 -5.60 -2.33 -6.43
C MET A 78 -5.45 -3.03 -5.08
N LEU A 79 -4.27 -2.95 -4.46
CA LEU A 79 -4.03 -3.55 -3.14
C LEU A 79 -4.89 -2.91 -2.03
N MET A 80 -5.12 -1.59 -2.08
CA MET A 80 -6.02 -0.92 -1.14
C MET A 80 -7.48 -1.31 -1.37
N THR A 81 -7.94 -1.22 -2.60
CA THR A 81 -9.36 -1.36 -2.96
C THR A 81 -9.83 -2.81 -2.94
N ALA A 82 -8.95 -3.78 -3.21
CA ALA A 82 -9.27 -5.21 -3.13
C ALA A 82 -9.48 -5.73 -1.70
N ARG A 83 -9.18 -4.91 -0.67
CA ARG A 83 -9.33 -5.25 0.77
C ARG A 83 -8.64 -6.55 1.20
N ILE A 84 -7.64 -7.01 0.45
CA ILE A 84 -6.77 -8.15 0.82
C ILE A 84 -5.66 -7.74 1.81
N ALA A 85 -5.42 -6.43 1.93
CA ALA A 85 -4.47 -5.88 2.88
C ALA A 85 -5.02 -6.00 4.32
N PRO A 86 -4.18 -6.35 5.30
CA PRO A 86 -4.54 -6.26 6.72
C PRO A 86 -4.96 -4.84 7.10
N CYS A 87 -6.02 -4.65 7.89
CA CYS A 87 -6.46 -3.31 8.31
C CYS A 87 -5.34 -2.51 8.98
N SER A 88 -4.52 -3.17 9.81
CA SER A 88 -3.35 -2.56 10.48
C SER A 88 -2.26 -2.05 9.52
N PHE A 89 -2.31 -2.46 8.26
CA PHE A 89 -1.31 -2.14 7.24
C PHE A 89 -1.80 -1.08 6.25
N TRP A 90 -3.08 -0.66 6.34
CA TRP A 90 -3.66 0.31 5.41
C TRP A 90 -3.01 1.69 5.55
N MET A 91 -2.70 2.14 6.76
CA MET A 91 -1.98 3.40 6.97
C MET A 91 -0.59 3.38 6.34
N THR A 92 0.12 2.25 6.45
CA THR A 92 1.41 2.04 5.76
C THR A 92 1.24 2.13 4.25
N LEU A 93 0.25 1.43 3.67
CA LEU A 93 -0.05 1.51 2.23
C LEU A 93 -0.33 2.94 1.76
N LEU A 94 -1.10 3.70 2.53
CA LEU A 94 -1.43 5.09 2.22
C LEU A 94 -0.16 5.95 2.27
N THR A 95 0.66 5.76 3.29
CA THR A 95 1.94 6.47 3.43
C THR A 95 2.89 6.18 2.28
N ASP A 96 2.96 4.93 1.79
CA ASP A 96 3.78 4.59 0.63
C ASP A 96 3.24 5.15 -0.70
N ALA A 97 2.00 5.64 -0.73
CA ALA A 97 1.46 6.37 -1.88
C ALA A 97 1.99 7.81 -1.95
N LEU A 98 2.49 8.39 -0.85
CA LEU A 98 2.92 9.79 -0.77
C LEU A 98 3.92 10.19 -1.87
N PRO A 99 4.99 9.42 -2.16
CA PRO A 99 5.93 9.79 -3.22
C PRO A 99 5.30 9.83 -4.60
N LEU A 100 4.27 9.01 -4.84
CA LEU A 100 3.53 8.97 -6.11
C LEU A 100 2.48 10.10 -6.18
N LEU A 101 1.85 10.44 -5.06
CA LEU A 101 0.91 11.56 -4.94
C LEU A 101 1.60 12.92 -5.11
N GLU A 102 2.82 13.07 -4.58
CA GLU A 102 3.62 14.30 -4.66
C GLU A 102 4.58 14.29 -5.87
N HIS A 103 4.50 13.28 -6.74
CA HIS A 103 5.33 13.21 -7.94
C HIS A 103 5.09 14.43 -8.85
N LYS A 104 6.11 14.83 -9.64
CA LYS A 104 6.04 15.99 -10.53
C LYS A 104 4.95 15.84 -11.59
N GLU A 105 4.86 14.64 -12.16
CA GLU A 105 3.77 14.26 -13.04
C GLU A 105 2.56 13.78 -12.23
N VAL A 106 1.36 14.04 -12.73
CA VAL A 106 0.13 13.45 -12.20
C VAL A 106 0.15 11.94 -12.49
N ILE A 107 0.47 11.15 -11.46
CA ILE A 107 0.51 9.69 -11.54
C ILE A 107 -0.86 9.07 -11.24
N PHE A 108 -1.56 9.59 -10.22
CA PHE A 108 -2.92 9.21 -9.89
C PHE A 108 -3.91 10.17 -10.53
N SER A 109 -4.93 9.66 -11.22
CA SER A 109 -6.03 10.46 -11.76
C SER A 109 -6.92 11.04 -10.65
N ALA A 110 -7.84 11.94 -11.00
CA ALA A 110 -8.81 12.47 -10.05
C ALA A 110 -9.61 11.33 -9.39
N ASP A 111 -10.18 10.42 -10.18
CA ASP A 111 -10.91 9.24 -9.71
C ASP A 111 -10.09 8.35 -8.78
N GLN A 112 -8.84 8.06 -9.16
CA GLN A 112 -7.94 7.25 -8.33
C GLN A 112 -7.63 7.96 -7.01
N THR A 113 -7.50 9.28 -7.03
CA THR A 113 -7.26 10.08 -5.83
C THR A 113 -8.48 10.05 -4.90
N TYR A 114 -9.71 10.10 -5.44
CA TYR A 114 -10.93 9.95 -4.65
C TYR A 114 -11.02 8.59 -3.95
N GLU A 115 -10.64 7.51 -4.64
CA GLU A 115 -10.58 6.18 -4.02
C GLU A 115 -9.58 6.13 -2.85
N LEU A 116 -8.41 6.76 -3.00
CA LEU A 116 -7.43 6.86 -1.92
C LEU A 116 -7.94 7.71 -0.73
N MET A 117 -8.60 8.84 -1.01
CA MET A 117 -9.25 9.67 0.01
C MET A 117 -10.30 8.88 0.79
N LYS A 118 -11.13 8.11 0.09
CA LYS A 118 -12.12 7.22 0.72
C LYS A 118 -11.46 6.17 1.60
N CYS A 119 -10.37 5.55 1.12
CA CYS A 119 -9.61 4.59 1.92
C CYS A 119 -9.04 5.22 3.20
N LEU A 120 -8.54 6.46 3.14
CA LEU A 120 -8.08 7.18 4.32
C LEU A 120 -9.22 7.41 5.32
N GLU A 121 -10.38 7.88 4.87
CA GLU A 121 -11.53 8.09 5.76
C GLU A 121 -12.03 6.77 6.39
N ASP A 122 -12.01 5.66 5.64
CA ASP A 122 -12.34 4.34 6.19
C ASP A 122 -11.36 3.90 7.28
N VAL A 123 -10.05 4.14 7.11
CA VAL A 123 -9.04 3.87 8.15
C VAL A 123 -9.34 4.69 9.41
N MET A 124 -9.57 5.99 9.24
CA MET A 124 -9.82 6.92 10.35
C MET A 124 -11.13 6.61 11.09
N ALA A 125 -12.14 6.08 10.39
CA ALA A 125 -13.42 5.69 10.98
C ALA A 125 -13.37 4.32 11.69
N ALA A 126 -12.50 3.40 11.22
CA ALA A 126 -12.35 2.06 11.79
C ALA A 126 -11.53 2.04 13.08
N GLU A 127 -10.67 3.05 13.30
CA GLU A 127 -9.97 3.20 14.56
C GLU A 127 -10.97 3.57 15.66
N PRO A 128 -11.13 2.77 16.73
CA PRO A 128 -11.99 3.17 17.83
C PRO A 128 -11.46 4.50 18.35
N LYS A 129 -12.35 5.50 18.51
CA LYS A 129 -12.14 6.74 19.25
C LYS A 129 -11.83 6.42 20.73
N LYS A 130 -10.80 5.64 21.01
CA LYS A 130 -10.11 5.69 22.29
C LYS A 130 -9.49 7.07 22.32
N GLU A 131 -9.57 7.70 23.48
CA GLU A 131 -8.97 8.98 23.85
C GLU A 131 -7.42 8.92 23.74
N LYS A 132 -6.90 8.57 22.56
CA LYS A 132 -5.49 8.35 22.21
C LYS A 132 -5.02 9.26 21.07
N LEU A 133 -5.94 9.87 20.33
CA LEU A 133 -5.61 10.91 19.33
C LEU A 133 -5.16 12.24 19.96
N GLN A 134 -4.95 12.29 21.28
CA GLN A 134 -4.35 13.45 21.95
C GLN A 134 -2.85 13.27 22.25
N ASP A 135 -2.22 12.14 21.92
CA ASP A 135 -0.85 11.86 22.38
C ASP A 135 0.06 11.10 21.37
N ASP A 136 -0.35 10.98 20.10
CA ASP A 136 0.51 10.42 19.05
C ASP A 136 0.68 11.40 17.90
N ASP A 137 1.49 12.44 18.15
CA ASP A 137 1.84 13.49 17.20
C ASP A 137 2.29 12.92 15.84
N ALA A 138 2.92 11.73 15.83
CA ALA A 138 3.40 11.09 14.61
C ALA A 138 2.26 10.58 13.72
N GLU A 139 1.23 9.95 14.30
CA GLU A 139 0.06 9.48 13.53
C GLU A 139 -0.77 10.67 13.00
N ILE A 140 -0.93 11.72 13.80
CA ILE A 140 -1.58 12.96 13.36
C ILE A 140 -0.82 13.55 12.17
N MET A 141 0.51 13.65 12.28
CA MET A 141 1.36 14.17 11.21
C MET A 141 1.24 13.35 9.92
N LYS A 142 1.18 12.01 10.01
CA LYS A 142 0.96 11.15 8.83
C LYS A 142 -0.37 11.45 8.15
N VAL A 143 -1.45 11.58 8.92
CA VAL A 143 -2.78 11.87 8.38
C VAL A 143 -2.82 13.24 7.71
N GLU A 144 -2.19 14.26 8.31
CA GLU A 144 -2.09 15.60 7.72
C GLU A 144 -1.27 15.59 6.42
N MET A 145 -0.14 14.89 6.39
CA MET A 145 0.67 14.72 5.17
C MET A 145 -0.15 14.07 4.06
N LEU A 146 -0.89 13.00 4.38
CA LEU A 146 -1.74 12.29 3.42
C LEU A 146 -2.83 13.20 2.86
N ARG A 147 -3.57 13.91 3.73
CA ARG A 147 -4.61 14.86 3.30
C ARG A 147 -4.06 15.93 2.38
N LEU A 148 -2.89 16.48 2.70
CA LEU A 148 -2.24 17.51 1.90
C LEU A 148 -1.81 16.97 0.52
N ALA A 149 -1.15 15.81 0.49
CA ALA A 149 -0.70 15.17 -0.75
C ALA A 149 -1.87 14.78 -1.66
N LEU A 150 -2.95 14.23 -1.08
CA LEU A 150 -4.17 13.89 -1.81
C LEU A 150 -4.83 15.12 -2.40
N ALA A 151 -4.98 16.21 -1.63
CA ALA A 151 -5.57 17.45 -2.12
C ALA A 151 -4.75 18.08 -3.26
N ARG A 152 -3.42 18.09 -3.14
CA ARG A 152 -2.52 18.58 -4.20
C ARG A 152 -2.58 17.73 -5.45
N ASN A 153 -2.54 16.40 -5.31
CA ASN A 153 -2.66 15.52 -6.47
C ASN A 153 -4.00 15.71 -7.18
N LEU A 154 -5.10 15.76 -6.42
CA LEU A 154 -6.44 15.96 -6.98
C LEU A 154 -6.54 17.28 -7.76
N ALA A 155 -6.05 18.39 -7.19
CA ALA A 155 -6.05 19.68 -7.87
C ALA A 155 -5.27 19.62 -9.20
N ARG A 156 -4.09 18.99 -9.21
CA ARG A 156 -3.29 18.83 -10.43
C ARG A 156 -3.95 17.89 -11.44
N ALA A 157 -4.58 16.82 -10.98
CA ALA A 157 -5.24 15.83 -11.82
C ALA A 157 -6.46 16.44 -12.53
N ILE A 158 -7.33 17.16 -11.80
CA ILE A 158 -8.50 17.83 -12.38
C ILE A 158 -8.09 18.82 -13.48
N ILE A 159 -7.06 19.64 -13.24
CA ILE A 159 -6.57 20.60 -14.25
C ILE A 159 -6.02 19.86 -15.47
N LYS A 160 -5.23 18.80 -15.27
CA LYS A 160 -4.63 18.03 -16.37
C LYS A 160 -5.68 17.29 -17.19
N GLU A 161 -6.68 16.72 -16.54
CA GLU A 161 -7.75 15.95 -17.21
C GLU A 161 -8.70 16.90 -17.95
N GLY A 162 -9.13 17.98 -17.30
CA GLY A 162 -10.01 18.98 -17.93
C GLY A 162 -9.37 19.71 -19.12
N THR A 163 -8.04 19.82 -19.18
CA THR A 163 -7.35 20.41 -20.35
C THR A 163 -7.16 19.42 -21.51
N LEU A 164 -7.22 18.11 -21.26
CA LEU A 164 -7.15 17.09 -22.31
C LEU A 164 -8.49 16.91 -23.03
N ASP A 165 -9.61 17.15 -22.35
CA ASP A 165 -10.95 17.06 -22.96
C ASP A 165 -11.24 18.19 -23.97
N GLU A 166 -10.42 19.26 -23.99
CA GLU A 166 -10.56 20.39 -24.90
C GLU A 166 -9.65 20.32 -26.15
N SER A 167 -8.81 19.27 -26.28
CA SER A 167 -7.82 19.10 -27.37
C SER A 167 -8.21 18.01 -28.36
#